data_AF-A0AAD7HZ04-F1
#
_entry.id   AF-A0AAD7HZ04-F1
#
_cell.length_a   1.000
_cell.length_b   1.000
_cell.length_c   1.000
_cell.angle_alpha   90.00
_cell.angle_beta   90.00
_cell.angle_gamma   90.00
#
_symmetry.space_group_name_H-M   'P 1'
#
loop_
_entity.id
_entity.type
_entity.pdbx_description
1 polymer ?
#
loop_
_entity_poly.entity_id
_entity_poly.type
_entity_poly.pdbx_seq_one_letter_code
_entity_poly.pdbx_strand_id
1 'polypeptide(L)'
;MSHFPSSLQNGRSSGVPRRIDSLNATQQKTPSHQIFLTIEQELHDARRVSSHGQEEDLRSALNMVINRVTELSTLLSEAYKSKAELEVQLNVAKSNLQLVIANNEMLEEALKSGGGRDLGWRRASGPGATAPTRPDTGERPVSLDAAPLPGSGTSTTNGSPTEGSSNSRFFKTLFNGRPGTPTQAQQPHLNSPSMPSLHGNPEDEALGSALQKARQDAERERKQAERERKLAEKAKAEAAAALRDKAALEAEIESLSQALFEEANRMVASERKRRAEAESELAKL
;
A
#
# COMPACT_ATOMS: atom_id res chain seq x y z
N MET A 1 30.90 -59.77 5.58
CA MET A 1 32.03 -58.82 5.42
C MET A 1 31.72 -58.01 4.17
N SER A 2 30.98 -56.92 4.32
CA SER A 2 31.50 -55.57 4.58
C SER A 2 32.27 -55.04 3.38
N HIS A 3 31.71 -54.05 2.68
CA HIS A 3 32.32 -52.75 2.36
C HIS A 3 31.64 -52.13 1.13
N PHE A 4 30.73 -51.19 1.39
CA PHE A 4 30.33 -50.14 0.44
C PHE A 4 31.33 -48.99 0.56
N PRO A 5 31.94 -48.50 -0.53
CA PRO A 5 32.65 -47.22 -0.52
C PRO A 5 31.68 -46.07 -0.81
N SER A 6 31.44 -45.25 0.21
CA SER A 6 30.97 -43.87 0.07
C SER A 6 32.16 -42.95 -0.19
N SER A 7 32.13 -42.15 -1.25
CA SER A 7 32.85 -40.87 -1.29
C SER A 7 32.22 -39.90 -2.28
N LEU A 8 31.58 -38.88 -1.71
CA LEU A 8 31.69 -37.45 -2.01
C LEU A 8 31.64 -37.01 -3.49
N GLN A 9 30.59 -36.26 -3.85
CA GLN A 9 30.85 -35.00 -4.55
C GLN A 9 29.91 -33.89 -4.11
N ASN A 10 30.48 -33.03 -3.29
CA ASN A 10 30.00 -31.73 -2.85
C ASN A 10 30.17 -30.75 -4.03
N GLY A 11 29.07 -30.26 -4.61
CA GLY A 11 29.09 -29.46 -5.83
C GLY A 11 28.00 -28.39 -5.87
N ARG A 12 28.24 -27.28 -5.16
CA ARG A 12 27.82 -25.90 -5.47
C ARG A 12 26.42 -25.76 -6.12
N SER A 13 25.37 -25.72 -5.30
CA SER A 13 24.14 -25.03 -5.68
C SER A 13 24.40 -23.53 -5.65
N SER A 14 24.36 -22.92 -6.84
CA SER A 14 24.25 -21.49 -7.05
C SER A 14 23.11 -20.94 -6.19
N GLY A 15 23.44 -19.96 -5.34
CA GLY A 15 22.53 -19.33 -4.40
C GLY A 15 21.40 -18.60 -5.12
N VAL A 16 20.26 -19.25 -5.22
CA VAL A 16 18.96 -18.57 -5.32
C VAL A 16 18.58 -18.16 -3.89
N PRO A 17 18.39 -16.87 -3.58
CA PRO A 17 17.98 -16.43 -2.26
C PRO A 17 16.63 -17.06 -1.91
N ARG A 18 16.62 -17.99 -0.94
CA ARG A 18 15.37 -18.50 -0.37
C ARG A 18 14.69 -17.34 0.36
N ARG A 19 13.58 -16.85 -0.19
CA ARG A 19 12.64 -15.95 0.48
C ARG A 19 12.04 -16.70 1.68
N ILE A 20 12.56 -16.47 2.88
CA ILE A 20 12.02 -17.01 4.15
C ILE A 20 11.32 -15.94 5.00
N ASP A 21 11.13 -14.73 4.48
CA ASP A 21 10.66 -13.59 5.30
C ASP A 21 9.14 -13.37 5.36
N SER A 22 8.31 -14.24 4.77
CA SER A 22 6.90 -13.91 4.52
C SER A 22 5.87 -14.74 5.29
N LEU A 23 6.05 -15.00 6.58
CA LEU A 23 4.98 -15.62 7.41
C LEU A 23 4.77 -15.02 8.81
N ASN A 24 5.52 -13.99 9.22
CA ASN A 24 5.27 -13.29 10.50
C ASN A 24 4.41 -12.03 10.38
N ALA A 25 3.90 -11.71 9.18
CA ALA A 25 3.07 -10.53 8.94
C ALA A 25 1.67 -10.59 9.60
N THR A 26 1.24 -11.74 10.11
CA THR A 26 -0.10 -11.92 10.71
C THR A 26 -0.10 -11.98 12.25
N GLN A 27 1.06 -11.92 12.90
CA GLN A 27 1.16 -11.94 14.38
C GLN A 27 1.32 -10.55 15.02
N GLN A 28 1.18 -9.48 14.25
CA GLN A 28 0.98 -8.17 14.84
C GLN A 28 -0.41 -8.18 15.48
N LYS A 29 -0.48 -8.40 16.80
CA LYS A 29 -1.68 -8.15 17.61
C LYS A 29 -2.14 -6.75 17.26
N THR A 30 -3.17 -6.66 16.42
CA THR A 30 -3.65 -5.40 15.90
C THR A 30 -4.13 -4.56 17.09
N PRO A 31 -3.76 -3.28 17.17
CA PRO A 31 -4.15 -2.40 18.28
C PRO A 31 -5.68 -2.26 18.43
N SER A 32 -6.45 -2.72 17.43
CA SER A 32 -7.90 -2.82 17.48
C SER A 32 -8.41 -3.58 18.70
N HIS A 33 -7.71 -4.61 19.19
CA HIS A 33 -8.16 -5.36 20.36
C HIS A 33 -8.17 -4.51 21.65
N GLN A 34 -7.29 -3.51 21.78
CA GLN A 34 -7.29 -2.65 22.96
C GLN A 34 -8.43 -1.63 22.96
N ILE A 35 -8.81 -1.15 21.77
CA ILE A 35 -9.95 -0.24 21.57
C ILE A 35 -11.25 -0.92 22.00
N PHE A 36 -11.45 -2.19 21.64
CA PHE A 36 -12.67 -2.90 22.05
C PHE A 36 -12.72 -3.21 23.54
N LEU A 37 -11.58 -3.59 24.16
CA LEU A 37 -11.53 -3.83 25.61
C LEU A 37 -11.84 -2.56 26.42
N THR A 38 -11.32 -1.41 25.98
CA THR A 38 -11.63 -0.11 26.63
C THR A 38 -13.10 0.25 26.48
N ILE A 39 -13.71 0.03 25.30
CA ILE A 39 -15.15 0.23 25.08
C ILE A 39 -15.98 -0.63 26.01
N GLU A 40 -15.64 -1.91 26.15
CA GLU A 40 -16.38 -2.83 27.01
C GLU A 40 -16.34 -2.38 28.47
N GLN A 41 -15.16 -1.93 28.93
CA GLN A 41 -14.99 -1.38 30.28
C GLN A 41 -15.81 -0.09 30.49
N GLU A 42 -15.72 0.87 29.57
CA GLU A 42 -16.47 2.12 29.62
C GLU A 42 -17.98 1.90 29.58
N LEU A 43 -18.45 0.96 28.75
CA LEU A 43 -19.87 0.58 28.69
C LEU A 43 -20.33 -0.11 29.97
N HIS A 44 -19.49 -0.93 30.57
CA HIS A 44 -19.79 -1.55 31.86
C HIS A 44 -19.96 -0.46 32.94
N ASP A 45 -19.07 0.51 32.97
CA ASP A 45 -19.13 1.64 33.91
C ASP A 45 -20.34 2.54 33.63
N ALA A 46 -20.66 2.82 32.36
CA ALA A 46 -21.86 3.55 31.98
C ALA A 46 -23.15 2.83 32.41
N ARG A 47 -23.22 1.50 32.32
CA ARG A 47 -24.36 0.71 32.82
C ARG A 47 -24.47 0.76 34.34
N ARG A 48 -23.34 0.77 35.06
CA ARG A 48 -23.32 0.93 36.52
C ARG A 48 -23.86 2.30 36.92
N VAL A 49 -23.41 3.36 36.24
CA VAL A 49 -23.88 4.73 36.44
C VAL A 49 -25.36 4.86 36.07
N SER A 50 -25.82 4.22 35.00
CA SER A 50 -27.23 4.26 34.59
C SER A 50 -28.18 3.63 35.62
N SER A 51 -27.71 2.68 36.43
CA SER A 51 -28.55 1.96 37.41
C SER A 51 -28.54 2.58 38.80
N HIS A 52 -27.43 3.22 39.20
CA HIS A 52 -27.23 3.70 40.56
C HIS A 52 -26.62 5.12 40.66
N GLY A 53 -26.31 5.77 39.55
CA GLY A 53 -25.65 7.07 39.50
C GLY A 53 -26.61 8.23 39.68
N GLN A 54 -26.05 9.38 40.07
CA GLN A 54 -26.80 10.63 40.10
C GLN A 54 -26.92 11.23 38.69
N GLU A 55 -27.76 12.25 38.54
CA GLU A 55 -28.00 12.89 37.23
C GLU A 55 -26.69 13.39 36.58
N GLU A 56 -25.77 13.94 37.37
CA GLU A 56 -24.48 14.44 36.88
C GLU A 56 -23.57 13.32 36.36
N ASP A 57 -23.53 12.18 37.04
CA ASP A 57 -22.80 11.00 36.58
C ASP A 57 -23.38 10.48 35.26
N LEU A 58 -24.71 10.48 35.14
CA LEU A 58 -25.40 10.05 33.92
C LEU A 58 -25.09 10.96 32.74
N ARG A 59 -25.04 12.29 32.96
CA ARG A 59 -24.60 13.26 31.94
C ARG A 59 -23.15 13.00 31.52
N SER A 60 -22.26 12.75 32.48
CA SER A 60 -20.85 12.43 32.21
C SER A 60 -20.70 11.13 31.41
N ALA A 61 -21.39 10.06 31.82
CA ALA A 61 -21.39 8.78 31.12
C ALA A 61 -21.96 8.88 29.70
N LEU A 62 -23.02 9.67 29.50
CA LEU A 62 -23.60 9.90 28.18
C LEU A 62 -22.64 10.69 27.27
N ASN A 63 -21.96 11.71 27.79
CA ASN A 63 -20.92 12.44 27.06
C ASN A 63 -19.75 11.53 26.66
N MET A 64 -19.31 10.64 27.55
CA MET A 64 -18.30 9.64 27.26
C MET A 64 -18.73 8.71 26.10
N VAL A 65 -19.96 8.19 26.12
CA VAL A 65 -20.50 7.36 25.05
C VAL A 65 -20.61 8.12 23.73
N ILE A 66 -21.04 9.39 23.74
CA ILE A 66 -21.10 10.24 22.53
C ILE A 66 -19.70 10.41 21.92
N ASN A 67 -18.70 10.72 22.74
CA ASN A 67 -17.32 10.86 22.27
C ASN A 67 -16.82 9.55 21.65
N ARG A 68 -17.14 8.41 22.28
CA ARG A 68 -16.75 7.09 21.78
C ARG A 68 -17.41 6.73 20.45
N VAL A 69 -18.71 7.02 20.31
CA VAL A 69 -19.43 6.84 19.03
C VAL A 69 -18.83 7.75 17.94
N THR A 70 -18.45 8.98 18.29
CA THR A 70 -17.81 9.90 17.36
C THR A 70 -16.46 9.35 16.89
N GLU A 71 -15.62 8.88 17.81
CA GLU A 71 -14.34 8.24 17.49
C GLU A 71 -14.52 7.00 16.61
N LEU A 72 -15.44 6.09 16.97
CA LEU A 72 -15.75 4.90 16.15
C LEU A 72 -16.24 5.27 14.74
N SER A 73 -17.00 6.36 14.61
CA SER A 73 -17.46 6.87 13.30
C SER A 73 -16.29 7.38 12.45
N THR A 74 -15.29 8.02 13.07
CA THR A 74 -14.07 8.44 12.38
C THR A 74 -13.23 7.25 11.93
N LEU A 75 -13.01 6.26 12.81
CA LEU A 75 -12.29 5.03 12.50
C LEU A 75 -12.97 4.23 11.39
N LEU A 76 -14.30 4.15 11.39
CA LEU A 76 -15.07 3.50 10.35
C LEU A 76 -14.89 4.20 8.99
N SER A 77 -14.95 5.54 8.98
CA SER A 77 -14.74 6.34 7.77
C SER A 77 -13.33 6.15 7.21
N GLU A 78 -12.32 6.07 8.07
CA GLU A 78 -10.93 5.79 7.68
C GLU A 78 -10.77 4.37 7.15
N ALA A 79 -11.40 3.37 7.77
CA ALA A 79 -11.39 1.99 7.31
C ALA A 79 -12.02 1.85 5.91
N TYR A 80 -13.12 2.56 5.62
CA TYR A 80 -13.72 2.58 4.29
C TYR A 80 -12.80 3.22 3.24
N LYS A 81 -12.11 4.31 3.58
CA LYS A 81 -11.13 4.94 2.69
C LYS A 81 -9.96 4.01 2.39
N SER A 82 -9.38 3.40 3.42
CA SER A 82 -8.27 2.44 3.27
C SER A 82 -8.70 1.21 2.45
N LYS A 83 -9.92 0.71 2.66
CA LYS A 83 -10.49 -0.37 1.84
C LYS A 83 -10.56 0.02 0.36
N ALA A 84 -11.09 1.20 0.05
CA ALA A 84 -11.19 1.67 -1.33
C ALA A 84 -9.80 1.81 -1.99
N GLU A 85 -8.82 2.33 -1.25
CA GLU A 85 -7.44 2.43 -1.72
C GLU A 85 -6.82 1.05 -2.02
N LEU A 86 -7.01 0.07 -1.13
CA LEU A 86 -6.53 -1.30 -1.34
C LEU A 86 -7.20 -1.98 -2.53
N GLU A 87 -8.49 -1.74 -2.76
CA GLU A 87 -9.20 -2.24 -3.95
C GLU A 87 -8.61 -1.64 -5.24
N VAL A 88 -8.29 -0.35 -5.25
CA VAL A 88 -7.60 0.29 -6.39
C VAL A 88 -6.23 -0.34 -6.60
N GLN A 89 -5.42 -0.50 -5.55
CA GLN A 89 -4.10 -1.12 -5.64
C GLN A 89 -4.18 -2.57 -6.16
N LEU A 90 -5.16 -3.34 -5.69
CA LEU A 90 -5.42 -4.70 -6.17
C LEU A 90 -5.73 -4.71 -7.67
N ASN A 91 -6.56 -3.77 -8.14
CA ASN A 91 -6.92 -3.68 -9.55
C ASN A 91 -5.73 -3.28 -10.43
N VAL A 92 -4.89 -2.35 -9.98
CA VAL A 92 -3.63 -2.01 -10.65
C VAL A 92 -2.71 -3.22 -10.71
N ALA A 93 -2.55 -3.95 -9.60
CA ALA A 93 -1.74 -5.17 -9.57
C ALA A 93 -2.25 -6.25 -10.52
N LYS A 94 -3.57 -6.43 -10.62
CA LYS A 94 -4.21 -7.33 -11.59
C LYS A 94 -3.92 -6.92 -13.04
N SER A 95 -4.06 -5.64 -13.36
CA SER A 95 -3.77 -5.11 -14.70
C SER A 95 -2.30 -5.30 -15.08
N ASN A 96 -1.38 -5.01 -14.15
CA ASN A 96 0.05 -5.24 -14.36
C ASN A 96 0.36 -6.72 -14.60
N LEU A 97 -0.25 -7.63 -13.83
CA LEU A 97 -0.09 -9.07 -14.04
C LEU A 97 -0.62 -9.49 -15.42
N GLN A 98 -1.78 -8.97 -15.84
CA GLN A 98 -2.35 -9.24 -17.15
C GLN A 98 -1.44 -8.75 -18.29
N LEU A 99 -0.83 -7.59 -18.14
CA LEU A 99 0.15 -7.06 -19.10
C LEU A 99 1.39 -7.96 -19.17
N VAL A 100 1.91 -8.42 -18.03
CA VAL A 100 3.03 -9.37 -17.98
C VAL A 100 2.67 -10.69 -18.66
N ILE A 101 1.45 -11.20 -18.45
CA ILE A 101 0.95 -12.41 -19.14
C ILE A 101 0.92 -12.18 -20.66
N ALA A 102 0.31 -11.08 -21.12
CA ALA A 102 0.23 -10.75 -22.55
C ALA A 102 1.63 -10.58 -23.19
N ASN A 103 2.56 -9.91 -22.49
CA ASN A 103 3.94 -9.77 -22.96
C ASN A 103 4.63 -11.13 -23.09
N ASN A 104 4.43 -12.03 -22.12
CA ASN A 104 4.98 -13.37 -22.17
C ASN A 104 4.35 -14.18 -23.31
N GLU A 105 3.04 -14.09 -23.51
CA GLU A 105 2.34 -14.76 -24.62
C GLU A 105 2.86 -14.28 -25.97
N MET A 106 3.01 -12.95 -26.17
CA MET A 106 3.59 -12.40 -27.40
C MET A 106 5.04 -12.84 -27.61
N LEU A 107 5.85 -12.88 -26.56
CA LEU A 107 7.22 -13.39 -26.64
C LEU A 107 7.24 -14.88 -26.98
N GLU A 108 6.34 -15.67 -26.39
CA GLU A 108 6.19 -17.09 -26.71
C GLU A 108 5.72 -17.31 -28.15
N GLU A 109 4.76 -16.52 -28.65
CA GLU A 109 4.31 -16.55 -30.04
C GLU A 109 5.43 -16.16 -31.00
N ALA A 110 6.20 -15.11 -30.70
CA ALA A 110 7.35 -14.71 -31.50
C ALA A 110 8.45 -15.79 -31.51
N LEU A 111 8.68 -16.47 -30.38
CA LEU A 111 9.61 -17.59 -30.30
C LEU A 111 9.11 -18.84 -31.05
N LYS A 112 7.81 -19.15 -30.96
CA LYS A 112 7.18 -20.27 -31.68
C LYS A 112 7.13 -20.02 -33.19
N SER A 113 6.77 -18.81 -33.61
CA SER A 113 6.72 -18.38 -35.01
C SER A 113 8.12 -18.16 -35.61
N GLY A 114 9.06 -17.65 -34.80
CA GLY A 114 10.45 -17.39 -35.16
C GLY A 114 11.40 -18.58 -35.01
N GLY A 115 10.90 -19.76 -34.60
CA GLY A 115 11.65 -20.99 -34.33
C GLY A 115 12.42 -21.62 -35.51
N GLY A 116 12.73 -20.86 -36.56
CA GLY A 116 13.57 -21.32 -37.67
C GLY A 116 14.40 -20.24 -38.38
N ARG A 117 14.26 -18.95 -38.05
CA ARG A 117 15.10 -17.91 -38.64
C ARG A 117 15.80 -17.15 -37.54
N ASP A 118 17.07 -17.52 -37.39
CA ASP A 118 18.10 -16.85 -36.59
C ASP A 118 17.89 -15.34 -36.65
N LEU A 119 17.27 -14.78 -35.60
CA LEU A 119 17.17 -13.33 -35.42
C LEU A 119 18.62 -12.86 -35.40
N GLY A 120 19.07 -12.21 -36.47
CA GLY A 120 20.46 -11.90 -36.87
C GLY A 120 21.34 -11.12 -35.88
N TRP A 121 21.05 -11.24 -34.58
CA TRP A 121 21.91 -11.02 -33.43
C TRP A 121 23.01 -12.07 -33.27
N ARG A 122 23.12 -13.06 -34.17
CA ARG A 122 24.41 -13.69 -34.40
C ARG A 122 25.38 -12.61 -34.86
N ARG A 123 26.05 -12.04 -33.87
CA ARG A 123 27.22 -11.20 -34.00
C ARG A 123 28.07 -11.77 -35.13
N ALA A 124 28.27 -10.99 -36.18
CA ALA A 124 29.42 -11.12 -37.05
C ALA A 124 30.68 -10.93 -36.18
N SER A 125 31.07 -11.97 -35.45
CA SER A 125 32.37 -12.07 -34.78
C SER A 125 33.11 -13.20 -35.46
N GLY A 126 33.80 -12.84 -36.54
CA GLY A 126 34.77 -13.67 -37.24
C GLY A 126 34.31 -14.05 -38.66
N PRO A 127 35.22 -14.07 -39.65
CA PRO A 127 36.66 -14.24 -39.50
C PRO A 127 37.47 -13.07 -40.06
N GLY A 128 38.77 -13.07 -39.73
CA GLY A 128 39.73 -12.05 -40.10
C GLY A 128 39.58 -11.52 -41.52
N ALA A 129 39.56 -10.20 -41.60
CA ALA A 129 39.74 -9.41 -42.80
C ALA A 129 40.99 -9.87 -43.57
N THR A 130 40.81 -10.30 -44.81
CA THR A 130 41.78 -10.03 -45.88
C THR A 130 41.05 -9.57 -47.13
N ALA A 131 41.20 -8.27 -47.37
CA ALA A 131 41.40 -7.60 -48.65
C ALA A 131 40.20 -7.30 -49.59
N PRO A 132 40.34 -6.23 -50.40
CA PRO A 132 39.22 -5.44 -50.92
C PRO A 132 39.10 -5.45 -52.45
N THR A 133 37.88 -5.38 -52.97
CA THR A 133 37.66 -4.86 -54.33
C THR A 133 36.27 -4.24 -54.48
N ARG A 134 36.27 -2.92 -54.68
CA ARG A 134 35.24 -2.09 -55.35
C ARG A 134 34.98 -2.62 -56.79
N PRO A 135 33.97 -2.16 -57.58
CA PRO A 135 33.26 -0.87 -57.51
C PRO A 135 31.72 -0.95 -57.72
N ASP A 136 30.96 0.04 -57.25
CA ASP A 136 30.21 1.01 -58.08
C ASP A 136 29.08 0.41 -58.94
N THR A 137 27.82 0.65 -58.52
CA THR A 137 26.70 1.01 -59.41
C THR A 137 25.51 1.39 -58.52
N GLY A 138 25.10 2.65 -58.61
CA GLY A 138 23.88 3.11 -57.95
C GLY A 138 22.65 2.53 -58.63
N GLU A 139 21.65 2.19 -57.83
CA GLU A 139 20.24 2.20 -58.24
C GLU A 139 19.33 2.15 -56.99
N ARG A 140 18.58 3.25 -56.82
CA ARG A 140 17.25 3.44 -56.21
C ARG A 140 16.75 2.47 -55.12
N PRO A 141 16.35 2.95 -53.93
CA PRO A 141 15.36 2.25 -53.12
C PRO A 141 13.95 2.46 -53.70
N VAL A 142 13.34 1.34 -54.13
CA VAL A 142 11.96 1.26 -54.59
C VAL A 142 11.05 1.21 -53.37
N SER A 143 10.06 2.10 -53.37
CA SER A 143 8.93 2.14 -52.44
C SER A 143 8.00 0.95 -52.66
N LEU A 144 7.61 0.27 -51.58
CA LEU A 144 6.44 -0.62 -51.46
C LEU A 144 5.82 -0.25 -50.09
N ASP A 145 4.84 0.64 -50.01
CA ASP A 145 3.40 0.37 -50.19
C ASP A 145 2.97 -1.09 -50.00
N ALA A 146 2.39 -1.39 -48.84
CA ALA A 146 1.05 -1.99 -48.70
C ALA A 146 0.76 -2.37 -47.24
N ALA A 147 -0.30 -1.80 -46.67
CA ALA A 147 -0.90 -2.18 -45.39
C ALA A 147 -1.56 -3.59 -45.45
N PRO A 148 -2.01 -4.15 -44.30
CA PRO A 148 -3.44 -3.97 -44.01
C PRO A 148 -3.79 -3.74 -42.53
N LEU A 149 -4.95 -3.09 -42.37
CA LEU A 149 -5.66 -2.71 -41.14
C LEU A 149 -6.01 -3.91 -40.24
N PRO A 150 -6.04 -3.76 -38.90
CA PRO A 150 -6.90 -4.57 -38.05
C PRO A 150 -8.30 -3.93 -37.94
N GLY A 151 -9.29 -4.72 -38.30
CA GLY A 151 -10.69 -4.34 -38.39
C GLY A 151 -11.38 -4.06 -37.07
N SER A 152 -12.39 -3.20 -37.21
CA SER A 152 -13.47 -2.93 -36.27
C SER A 152 -14.23 -4.20 -35.87
N GLY A 153 -14.46 -4.37 -34.58
CA GLY A 153 -15.34 -5.40 -34.00
C GLY A 153 -16.11 -4.84 -32.81
N THR A 154 -17.25 -4.21 -33.07
CA THR A 154 -18.29 -3.83 -32.11
C THR A 154 -19.32 -4.96 -31.96
N SER A 155 -19.54 -5.45 -30.74
CA SER A 155 -20.84 -5.87 -30.15
C SER A 155 -20.57 -6.54 -28.79
N THR A 156 -20.91 -5.95 -27.64
CA THR A 156 -22.22 -6.01 -26.96
C THR A 156 -22.67 -7.45 -26.67
N THR A 157 -22.69 -7.85 -25.39
CA THR A 157 -23.89 -8.37 -24.68
C THR A 157 -23.58 -8.76 -23.23
N ASN A 158 -24.45 -8.27 -22.34
CA ASN A 158 -24.83 -8.74 -21.00
C ASN A 158 -24.51 -10.19 -20.61
N GLY A 159 -24.10 -10.38 -19.35
CA GLY A 159 -24.04 -11.69 -18.71
C GLY A 159 -23.63 -11.66 -17.23
N SER A 160 -24.54 -11.23 -16.35
CA SER A 160 -24.72 -11.80 -14.99
C SER A 160 -26.16 -12.32 -14.94
N PRO A 161 -26.55 -13.30 -14.10
CA PRO A 161 -25.88 -13.81 -12.89
C PRO A 161 -25.81 -15.36 -12.84
N THR A 162 -25.05 -15.96 -11.91
CA THR A 162 -25.53 -17.03 -11.00
C THR A 162 -24.41 -17.61 -10.13
N GLU A 163 -24.65 -17.53 -8.82
CA GLU A 163 -24.46 -18.53 -7.77
C GLU A 163 -23.47 -19.69 -8.02
N GLY A 164 -22.37 -19.66 -7.26
CA GLY A 164 -21.43 -20.74 -7.07
C GLY A 164 -21.04 -20.87 -5.61
N SER A 165 -21.99 -21.35 -4.80
CA SER A 165 -21.78 -21.90 -3.47
C SER A 165 -20.65 -22.93 -3.47
N SER A 166 -19.62 -22.76 -2.63
CA SER A 166 -18.99 -23.85 -1.85
C SER A 166 -17.76 -23.39 -1.06
N ASN A 167 -17.64 -23.97 0.14
CA ASN A 167 -16.45 -24.03 1.00
C ASN A 167 -16.19 -22.87 1.98
N SER A 168 -17.22 -22.61 2.79
CA SER A 168 -17.02 -22.42 4.23
C SER A 168 -16.85 -23.79 4.90
N ARG A 169 -15.62 -24.11 5.32
CA ARG A 169 -15.24 -25.17 6.27
C ARG A 169 -13.71 -25.11 6.45
N PHE A 170 -13.21 -25.43 7.65
CA PHE A 170 -11.85 -25.17 8.18
C PHE A 170 -11.73 -23.69 8.62
N PHE A 171 -11.96 -23.29 9.87
CA PHE A 171 -11.39 -23.85 11.11
C PHE A 171 -12.39 -23.79 12.28
N LYS A 172 -12.67 -24.96 12.85
CA LYS A 172 -13.15 -25.11 14.23
C LYS A 172 -11.92 -25.33 15.10
N THR A 173 -11.55 -24.36 15.93
CA THR A 173 -10.70 -24.61 17.10
C THR A 173 -11.57 -24.52 18.34
N LEU A 174 -11.79 -25.70 18.90
CA LEU A 174 -12.36 -25.93 20.22
C LEU A 174 -11.34 -25.48 21.27
N PHE A 175 -11.63 -24.42 22.02
CA PHE A 175 -11.07 -24.22 23.35
C PHE A 175 -12.22 -24.24 24.37
N ASN A 176 -12.69 -25.45 24.64
CA ASN A 176 -13.42 -25.77 25.86
C ASN A 176 -12.39 -25.90 26.99
N GLY A 177 -12.45 -25.01 27.98
CA GLY A 177 -11.56 -25.04 29.14
C GLY A 177 -11.98 -24.08 30.26
N ARG A 178 -13.08 -24.39 30.93
CA ARG A 178 -13.28 -24.14 32.38
C ARG A 178 -13.14 -25.51 33.06
N PRO A 179 -12.73 -25.66 34.35
CA PRO A 179 -13.18 -24.83 35.49
C PRO A 179 -12.15 -24.62 36.62
N GLY A 180 -12.48 -23.79 37.63
CA GLY A 180 -11.82 -23.83 38.94
C GLY A 180 -11.91 -22.55 39.79
N THR A 181 -12.88 -22.48 40.69
CA THR A 181 -12.84 -21.72 41.97
C THR A 181 -12.10 -22.56 43.02
N PRO A 182 -11.41 -22.00 44.04
CA PRO A 182 -12.08 -21.64 45.31
C PRO A 182 -11.50 -20.45 46.13
N THR A 183 -12.42 -19.74 46.81
CA THR A 183 -12.44 -19.38 48.27
C THR A 183 -11.31 -18.60 48.98
N GLN A 184 -11.77 -17.64 49.80
CA GLN A 184 -11.28 -17.20 51.14
C GLN A 184 -10.12 -16.20 51.26
N ALA A 185 -10.38 -15.02 51.87
CA ALA A 185 -10.09 -14.76 53.29
C ALA A 185 -10.35 -13.28 53.69
N GLN A 186 -11.22 -13.13 54.69
CA GLN A 186 -11.20 -12.25 55.87
C GLN A 186 -10.53 -10.84 55.85
N GLN A 187 -11.37 -9.85 56.16
CA GLN A 187 -11.17 -8.63 56.99
C GLN A 187 -10.23 -8.85 58.21
N PRO A 188 -9.60 -7.84 58.87
CA PRO A 188 -10.28 -6.61 59.35
C PRO A 188 -9.41 -5.32 59.50
N HIS A 189 -9.97 -4.34 60.22
CA HIS A 189 -9.42 -3.32 61.14
C HIS A 189 -8.85 -1.95 60.65
N LEU A 190 -9.68 -0.94 60.88
CA LEU A 190 -9.35 0.45 61.16
C LEU A 190 -8.50 0.54 62.45
N ASN A 191 -7.34 1.19 62.40
CA ASN A 191 -6.65 1.68 63.59
C ASN A 191 -5.89 2.98 63.29
N SER A 192 -6.44 4.05 63.86
CA SER A 192 -5.80 5.22 64.51
C SER A 192 -4.81 6.15 63.76
N PRO A 193 -4.91 7.47 64.00
CA PRO A 193 -3.96 8.48 63.55
C PRO A 193 -2.79 8.62 64.53
N SER A 194 -1.55 8.59 64.01
CA SER A 194 -0.35 8.91 64.78
C SER A 194 0.45 9.96 64.04
N MET A 195 0.61 11.12 64.70
CA MET A 195 1.52 12.20 64.34
C MET A 195 2.98 11.72 64.45
N PRO A 196 3.88 11.99 63.48
CA PRO A 196 5.30 11.79 63.68
C PRO A 196 5.95 13.04 64.28
N SER A 197 6.67 12.81 65.37
CA SER A 197 7.55 13.76 66.07
C SER A 197 8.72 14.23 65.20
N LEU A 198 9.01 15.53 65.30
CA LEU A 198 10.24 16.20 64.85
C LEU A 198 11.49 15.53 65.46
N HIS A 199 12.27 14.84 64.64
CA HIS A 199 13.66 14.47 64.90
C HIS A 199 14.51 14.91 63.70
N GLY A 200 15.68 15.51 63.96
CA GLY A 200 16.53 16.26 63.03
C GLY A 200 16.61 15.69 61.61
N ASN A 201 16.24 16.55 60.64
CA ASN A 201 15.84 16.21 59.28
C ASN A 201 17.02 15.86 58.35
N PRO A 202 17.10 14.62 57.82
CA PRO A 202 17.77 14.31 56.55
C PRO A 202 17.00 14.80 55.31
N GLU A 203 15.93 15.58 55.49
CA GLU A 203 15.05 16.07 54.40
C GLU A 203 15.68 17.15 53.52
N ASP A 204 16.65 17.92 54.02
CA ASP A 204 17.27 19.01 53.26
C ASP A 204 18.20 18.51 52.12
N GLU A 205 18.87 17.35 52.28
CA GLU A 205 19.63 16.72 51.18
C GLU A 205 18.72 16.07 50.14
N ALA A 206 17.58 15.49 50.58
CA ALA A 206 16.59 14.90 49.69
C ALA A 206 15.93 15.96 48.80
N LEU A 207 15.67 17.17 49.34
CA LEU A 207 15.17 18.32 48.58
C LEU A 207 16.16 18.81 47.52
N GLY A 208 17.45 18.87 47.84
CA GLY A 208 18.50 19.24 46.87
C GLY A 208 18.60 18.28 45.69
N SER A 209 18.59 16.97 45.96
CA SER A 209 18.61 15.92 44.93
C SER A 209 17.32 15.92 44.08
N ALA A 210 16.16 16.11 44.70
CA ALA A 210 14.88 16.22 44.02
C ALA A 210 14.83 17.43 43.07
N LEU A 211 15.33 18.60 43.50
CA LEU A 211 15.39 19.80 42.68
C LEU A 211 16.31 19.63 41.46
N GLN A 212 17.46 18.96 41.66
CA GLN A 212 18.41 18.69 40.58
C GLN A 212 17.84 17.70 39.56
N LYS A 213 17.11 16.67 40.01
CA LYS A 213 16.40 15.73 39.13
C LYS A 213 15.29 16.42 38.35
N ALA A 214 14.46 17.24 39.01
CA ALA A 214 13.40 18.01 38.35
C ALA A 214 13.97 18.94 37.27
N ARG A 215 15.14 19.55 37.50
CA ARG A 215 15.82 20.39 36.50
C ARG A 215 16.31 19.60 35.29
N GLN A 216 16.83 18.38 35.49
CA GLN A 216 17.24 17.49 34.41
C GLN A 216 16.03 16.98 33.60
N ASP A 217 14.94 16.65 34.27
CA ASP A 217 13.73 16.16 33.61
C ASP A 217 13.06 17.29 32.79
N ALA A 218 13.02 18.52 33.30
CA ALA A 218 12.57 19.69 32.54
C ALA A 218 13.46 19.97 31.31
N GLU A 219 14.77 19.76 31.41
CA GLU A 219 15.67 19.91 30.26
C GLU A 219 15.46 18.83 29.19
N ARG A 220 15.20 17.58 29.62
CA ARG A 220 14.86 16.46 28.72
C ARG A 220 13.54 16.71 28.00
N GLU A 221 12.53 17.16 28.73
CA GLU A 221 11.21 17.50 28.18
C GLU A 221 11.33 18.63 27.14
N ARG A 222 12.11 19.68 27.43
CA ARG A 222 12.36 20.76 26.48
C ARG A 222 13.07 20.27 25.21
N LYS A 223 14.08 19.40 25.34
CA LYS A 223 14.76 18.78 24.19
C LYS A 223 13.84 17.88 23.38
N GLN A 224 12.91 17.17 24.03
CA GLN A 224 11.93 16.34 23.35
C GLN A 224 10.92 17.20 22.58
N ALA A 225 10.36 18.23 23.21
CA ALA A 225 9.44 19.17 22.56
C ALA A 225 10.09 19.87 21.34
N GLU A 226 11.38 20.21 21.43
CA GLU A 226 12.13 20.78 20.30
C GLU A 226 12.29 19.78 19.13
N ARG A 227 12.59 18.51 19.43
CA ARG A 227 12.66 17.45 18.40
C ARG A 227 11.32 17.22 17.73
N GLU A 228 10.24 17.16 18.51
CA GLU A 228 8.88 17.00 18.00
C GLU A 228 8.47 18.19 17.12
N ARG A 229 8.80 19.42 17.52
CA ARG A 229 8.57 20.61 16.70
C ARG A 229 9.34 20.54 15.38
N LYS A 230 10.61 20.13 15.40
CA LYS A 230 11.43 19.99 14.19
C LYS A 230 10.90 18.92 13.24
N LEU A 231 10.40 17.80 13.78
CA LEU A 231 9.76 16.76 12.97
C LEU A 231 8.44 17.24 12.37
N ALA A 232 7.61 17.96 13.15
CA ALA A 232 6.36 18.53 12.66
C ALA A 232 6.60 19.58 11.56
N GLU A 233 7.64 20.41 11.69
CA GLU A 233 8.03 21.38 10.66
C GLU A 233 8.52 20.69 9.38
N LYS A 234 9.37 19.67 9.50
CA LYS A 234 9.82 18.88 8.36
C LYS A 234 8.64 18.20 7.65
N ALA A 235 7.72 17.59 8.39
CA ALA A 235 6.53 16.95 7.82
C ALA A 235 5.63 17.97 7.09
N LYS A 236 5.46 19.18 7.63
CA LYS A 236 4.73 20.26 6.94
C LYS A 236 5.43 20.71 5.65
N ALA A 237 6.76 20.79 5.66
CA ALA A 237 7.53 21.16 4.47
C ALA A 237 7.41 20.09 3.36
N GLU A 238 7.49 18.81 3.72
CA GLU A 238 7.30 17.68 2.80
C GLU A 238 5.88 17.65 2.23
N ALA A 239 4.85 17.86 3.07
CA ALA A 239 3.47 17.95 2.62
C ALA A 239 3.24 19.15 1.66
N ALA A 240 3.86 20.30 1.94
CA ALA A 240 3.78 21.46 1.06
C ALA A 240 4.51 21.25 -0.27
N ALA A 241 5.62 20.50 -0.28
CA ALA A 241 6.30 20.11 -1.52
C ALA A 241 5.42 19.17 -2.36
N ALA A 242 4.86 18.13 -1.74
CA ALA A 242 3.96 17.20 -2.43
C ALA A 242 2.72 17.88 -3.03
N LEU A 243 2.17 18.89 -2.35
CA LEU A 243 1.06 19.68 -2.89
C LEU A 243 1.45 20.52 -4.10
N ARG A 244 2.68 21.06 -4.13
CA ARG A 244 3.19 21.80 -5.30
C ARG A 244 3.41 20.87 -6.49
N ASP A 245 4.01 19.71 -6.25
CA ASP A 245 4.27 18.72 -7.31
C ASP A 245 2.95 18.21 -7.90
N LYS A 246 1.95 17.96 -7.04
CA LYS A 246 0.60 17.62 -7.49
C LYS A 246 0.00 18.72 -8.38
N ALA A 247 0.06 19.99 -7.96
CA ALA A 247 -0.47 21.10 -8.75
C ALA A 247 0.27 21.27 -10.09
N ALA A 248 1.58 21.03 -10.12
CA ALA A 248 2.37 21.06 -11.36
C ALA A 248 1.95 19.95 -12.33
N LEU A 249 1.77 18.72 -11.84
CA LEU A 249 1.32 17.60 -12.67
C LEU A 249 -0.11 17.82 -13.20
N GLU A 250 -1.01 18.37 -12.40
CA GLU A 250 -2.37 18.72 -12.84
C GLU A 250 -2.35 19.76 -13.96
N ALA A 251 -1.50 20.78 -13.85
CA ALA A 251 -1.32 21.80 -14.90
C ALA A 251 -0.73 21.21 -16.20
N GLU A 252 0.22 20.28 -16.10
CA GLU A 252 0.79 19.59 -17.26
C GLU A 252 -0.26 18.71 -17.97
N ILE A 253 -1.10 17.99 -17.21
CA ILE A 253 -2.18 17.17 -17.76
C ILE A 253 -3.22 18.05 -18.45
N GLU A 254 -3.60 19.17 -17.85
CA GLU A 254 -4.54 20.12 -18.44
C GLU A 254 -3.97 20.69 -19.75
N SER A 255 -2.71 21.12 -19.75
CA SER A 255 -2.02 21.62 -20.95
C SER A 255 -1.93 20.56 -22.06
N LEU A 256 -1.61 19.31 -21.71
CA LEU A 256 -1.51 18.21 -22.69
C LEU A 256 -2.88 17.87 -23.26
N SER A 257 -3.93 17.87 -22.43
CA SER A 257 -5.29 17.66 -22.87
C SER A 257 -5.73 18.74 -23.86
N GLN A 258 -5.44 20.01 -23.58
CA GLN A 258 -5.73 21.12 -24.47
C GLN A 258 -4.98 20.99 -25.81
N ALA A 259 -3.69 20.66 -25.77
CA ALA A 259 -2.90 20.46 -26.99
C ALA A 259 -3.46 19.33 -27.86
N LEU A 260 -3.92 18.22 -27.25
CA LEU A 260 -4.57 17.12 -27.99
C LEU A 260 -5.90 17.54 -28.59
N PHE A 261 -6.71 18.34 -27.87
CA PHE A 261 -7.96 18.87 -28.41
C PHE A 261 -7.73 19.83 -29.58
N GLU A 262 -6.75 20.73 -29.47
CA GLU A 262 -6.38 21.66 -30.55
C GLU A 262 -5.87 20.91 -31.78
N GLU A 263 -5.03 19.89 -31.60
CA GLU A 263 -4.50 19.09 -32.69
C GLU A 263 -5.58 18.23 -33.36
N ALA A 264 -6.49 17.62 -32.58
CA ALA A 264 -7.64 16.90 -33.13
C ALA A 264 -8.53 17.82 -33.98
N ASN A 265 -8.80 19.04 -33.51
CA ASN A 265 -9.56 20.03 -34.28
C ASN A 265 -8.82 20.44 -35.57
N ARG A 266 -7.49 20.61 -35.51
CA ARG A 266 -6.66 20.91 -36.69
C ARG A 266 -6.75 19.78 -37.71
N MET A 267 -6.65 18.52 -37.28
CA MET A 267 -6.78 17.36 -38.17
C MET A 267 -8.14 17.32 -38.86
N VAL A 268 -9.23 17.49 -38.11
CA VAL A 268 -10.59 17.51 -38.68
C VAL A 268 -10.79 18.68 -39.66
N ALA A 269 -10.28 19.87 -39.33
CA ALA A 269 -10.34 21.02 -40.24
C ALA A 269 -9.55 20.76 -41.53
N SER A 270 -8.37 20.14 -41.43
CA SER A 270 -7.55 19.77 -42.60
C SER A 270 -8.26 18.75 -43.50
N GLU A 271 -8.94 17.76 -42.90
CA GLU A 271 -9.70 16.75 -43.63
C GLU A 271 -10.92 17.37 -44.33
N ARG A 272 -11.67 18.23 -43.63
CA ARG A 272 -12.81 18.95 -44.22
C ARG A 272 -12.38 19.81 -45.41
N LYS A 273 -11.24 20.49 -45.30
CA LYS A 273 -10.68 21.29 -46.39
C LYS A 273 -10.32 20.41 -47.58
N ARG A 274 -9.60 19.30 -47.34
CA ARG A 274 -9.22 18.35 -48.40
C ARG A 274 -10.43 17.73 -49.08
N ARG A 275 -11.47 17.42 -48.33
CA ARG A 275 -12.74 16.91 -48.86
C ARG A 275 -13.45 17.95 -49.73
N ALA A 276 -13.56 19.19 -49.27
CA ALA A 276 -14.17 20.27 -50.03
C ALA A 276 -13.41 20.56 -51.34
N GLU A 277 -12.07 20.50 -51.31
CA GLU A 277 -11.22 20.63 -52.52
C GLU A 277 -11.51 19.51 -53.52
N ALA A 278 -11.54 18.24 -53.07
CA ALA A 278 -11.85 17.09 -53.93
C ALA A 278 -13.29 17.15 -54.51
N GLU A 279 -14.27 17.56 -53.71
CA GLU A 279 -15.66 17.77 -54.16
C GLU A 279 -15.74 18.90 -55.21
N SER A 280 -14.97 19.99 -55.03
CA SER A 280 -14.89 21.08 -56.01
C SER A 280 -14.20 20.69 -57.32
N GLU A 281 -13.23 19.77 -57.29
CA GLU A 281 -12.59 19.25 -58.50
C GLU A 281 -13.53 18.36 -59.29
N LEU A 282 -14.26 17.48 -58.60
CA LEU A 282 -15.24 16.58 -59.23
C LEU A 282 -16.37 17.38 -59.92
N ALA A 283 -16.83 18.47 -59.31
CA ALA A 283 -17.86 19.33 -59.89
C ALA A 283 -17.43 20.10 -61.16
N LYS A 284 -16.12 20.15 -61.47
CA LYS A 284 -15.58 20.81 -62.67
C LYS A 284 -15.43 19.86 -63.87
N LEU A 285 -15.52 18.54 -63.64
CA LEU A 285 -15.46 17.50 -64.67
C LEU A 285 -16.85 17.26 -65.27
#